data_AF-A0A8T5C5R6-F1
#
_entry.id   AF-A0A8T5C5R6-F1
#
_cell.length_a   1.000
_cell.length_b   1.000
_cell.length_c   1.000
_cell.angle_alpha   90.00
_cell.angle_beta   90.00
_cell.angle_gamma   90.00
#
_symmetry.space_group_name_H-M   'P 1'
#
loop_
_entity.id
_entity.type
_entity.pdbx_description
1 polymer ?
#
loop_
_entity_poly.entity_id
_entity_poly.type
_entity_poly.pdbx_seq_one_letter_code
_entity_poly.pdbx_strand_id
1 'polypeptide(L)' 'MYDLTGFQRDLLYVTAGLDEPHGLAIKDQLEDYYETEIHHGRLYPNLDTLVEKGLLDKGEK' A
#
# COMPACT_ATOMS: atom_id res chain seq x y z
N MET A 1 7.05 13.28 -12.31
CA MET A 1 7.01 12.62 -10.99
C MET A 1 5.53 12.43 -10.65
N TYR A 2 5.10 11.23 -10.24
CA TYR A 2 3.69 10.77 -10.21
C TYR A 2 2.71 11.48 -9.23
N ASP A 3 3.11 12.62 -8.67
CA ASP A 3 2.39 13.35 -7.61
C ASP A 3 1.78 12.41 -6.56
N LEU A 4 2.67 11.70 -5.86
CA LEU A 4 2.33 10.71 -4.85
C LEU A 4 2.53 11.30 -3.46
N THR A 5 1.62 10.98 -2.54
CA THR A 5 1.86 11.25 -1.12
C THR A 5 3.00 10.37 -0.59
N GLY A 6 3.60 10.77 0.54
CA GLY A 6 4.58 9.92 1.22
C GLY A 6 4.04 8.51 1.51
N PHE A 7 2.78 8.44 1.99
CA PHE A 7 2.11 7.18 2.28
C PHE A 7 1.94 6.28 1.03
N GLN A 8 1.60 6.86 -0.13
CA GLN A 8 1.50 6.13 -1.39
C GLN A 8 2.85 5.59 -1.87
N ARG A 9 3.92 6.36 -1.72
CA ARG A 9 5.28 5.89 -2.04
C ARG A 9 5.69 4.73 -1.14
N ASP A 10 5.39 4.85 0.16
CA ASP A 10 5.74 3.81 1.12
C ASP A 10 4.92 2.53 0.87
N LEU A 11 3.66 2.66 0.44
CA LEU A 11 2.86 1.54 -0.05
C LEU A 11 3.53 0.81 -1.23
N LEU A 12 4.03 1.55 -2.24
CA LEU A 12 4.75 0.95 -3.37
C LEU A 12 6.03 0.23 -2.92
N TYR A 13 6.75 0.80 -1.95
CA TYR A 13 7.95 0.18 -1.41
C TYR A 13 7.65 -1.14 -0.69
N VAL A 14 6.66 -1.13 0.21
CA VAL A 14 6.26 -2.33 0.95
C VAL A 14 5.70 -3.40 0.03
N THR A 15 4.81 -3.04 -0.90
CA THR A 15 4.22 -4.00 -1.85
C THR A 15 5.28 -4.63 -2.75
N ALA A 16 6.28 -3.88 -3.22
CA ALA A 16 7.37 -4.41 -4.04
C ALA A 16 8.33 -5.33 -3.26
N GLY A 17 8.34 -5.26 -1.93
CA GLY A 17 9.18 -6.10 -1.06
C GLY A 17 8.52 -7.40 -0.59
N LEU A 18 7.26 -7.64 -0.94
CA LEU A 18 6.50 -8.83 -0.56
C LEU A 18 6.29 -9.73 -1.79
N ASP A 19 6.45 -11.04 -1.63
CA ASP A 19 6.24 -12.01 -2.73
C ASP A 19 4.75 -12.11 -3.14
N GLU A 20 3.84 -12.11 -2.16
CA GLU A 20 2.39 -12.10 -2.36
C GLU A 20 1.73 -11.06 -1.44
N PRO A 21 1.78 -9.76 -1.80
CA PRO A 21 1.25 -8.69 -0.97
C PRO A 21 -0.28 -8.74 -0.91
N HIS A 22 -0.84 -9.20 0.20
CA HIS A 22 -2.25 -9.02 0.52
C HIS A 22 -2.45 -7.87 1.52
N GLY A 23 -3.64 -7.26 1.52
CA GLY A 23 -3.93 -6.05 2.31
C GLY A 23 -3.53 -6.12 3.78
N LEU A 24 -3.67 -7.30 4.42
CA LEU A 24 -3.24 -7.51 5.80
C LEU A 24 -1.69 -7.46 5.97
N ALA A 25 -0.91 -8.13 5.12
CA ALA A 25 0.56 -8.11 5.22
C ALA A 25 1.13 -6.72 4.94
N ILE A 26 0.52 -5.99 4.00
CA ILE A 26 0.88 -4.60 3.73
C ILE A 26 0.58 -3.72 4.95
N LYS A 27 -0.58 -3.92 5.59
CA LYS A 27 -0.96 -3.19 6.80
C LYS A 27 0.05 -3.43 7.91
N ASP A 28 0.34 -4.70 8.22
CA ASP A 28 1.22 -5.08 9.32
C ASP A 28 2.62 -4.48 9.15
N GLN A 29 3.22 -4.59 7.96
CA GLN A 29 4.52 -3.97 7.64
C GLN A 29 4.53 -2.45 7.83
N LEU A 30 3.45 -1.77 7.43
CA LEU A 30 3.38 -0.31 7.57
C LEU A 30 3.09 0.10 9.02
N GLU A 31 2.30 -0.66 9.77
CA GLU A 31 2.06 -0.40 11.20
C GLU A 31 3.33 -0.57 12.01
N ASP A 32 4.13 -1.60 11.70
CA ASP A 32 5.46 -1.81 12.28
C ASP A 32 6.41 -0.66 11.92
N TYR A 33 6.40 -0.21 10.66
CA TYR A 33 7.27 0.88 10.20
C TYR A 33 6.91 2.25 10.81
N TYR A 34 5.62 2.56 10.91
CA TYR A 34 5.13 3.84 11.45
C TYR A 34 4.92 3.81 12.96
N GLU A 35 5.12 2.66 13.62
CA GLU A 35 4.85 2.42 15.04
C GLU A 35 3.43 2.90 15.46
N THR A 36 2.46 2.74 14.55
CA THR A 36 1.12 3.31 14.71
C THR A 36 0.08 2.48 13.98
N GLU A 37 -1.15 2.47 14.49
CA GLU A 37 -2.26 1.77 13.84
C GLU A 37 -2.64 2.48 12.53
N ILE A 38 -2.84 1.70 11.47
CA ILE A 38 -3.29 2.16 10.16
C ILE A 38 -4.70 1.67 9.91
N HIS A 39 -5.64 2.61 9.97
CA HIS A 39 -7.02 2.30 9.69
C HIS A 39 -7.25 1.94 8.22
N HIS A 40 -8.23 1.06 7.99
CA HIS A 40 -8.68 0.65 6.66
C HIS A 40 -8.99 1.82 5.73
N GLY A 41 -9.61 2.89 6.26
CA GLY A 41 -9.95 4.10 5.51
C GLY A 41 -8.74 4.92 5.03
N ARG A 42 -7.54 4.65 5.54
CA ARG A 42 -6.29 5.21 5.02
C ARG A 42 -5.61 4.24 4.05
N LEU A 43 -5.60 2.95 4.35
CA LEU A 43 -4.91 1.94 3.56
C LEU A 43 -5.57 1.72 2.18
N TYR A 44 -6.84 1.30 2.17
CA TYR A 44 -7.50 0.84 0.94
C TYR A 44 -7.71 1.95 -0.09
N PRO A 45 -8.13 3.17 0.27
CA PRO A 45 -8.24 4.25 -0.71
C PRO A 45 -6.90 4.60 -1.38
N ASN A 46 -5.78 4.48 -0.67
CA ASN A 46 -4.47 4.70 -1.26
C ASN A 46 -4.02 3.53 -2.16
N LEU A 47 -4.33 2.28 -1.79
CA LEU A 47 -4.12 1.13 -2.68
C LEU A 47 -4.96 1.26 -3.96
N ASP A 48 -6.24 1.60 -3.84
CA ASP A 48 -7.12 1.82 -5.00
C ASP A 48 -6.59 2.95 -5.88
N THR A 49 -6.16 4.07 -5.31
CA THR A 49 -5.54 5.17 -6.06
C THR A 49 -4.30 4.71 -6.83
N LEU A 50 -3.45 3.87 -6.24
CA LEU A 50 -2.25 3.35 -6.89
C LEU A 50 -2.60 2.39 -8.03
N VAL A 51 -3.65 1.58 -7.88
CA VAL A 51 -4.20 0.74 -8.95
C VAL A 51 -4.75 1.59 -10.09
N GLU A 52 -5.55 2.60 -9.80
CA GLU A 52 -6.11 3.52 -10.80
C GLU A 52 -5.02 4.26 -11.59
N LYS A 53 -3.89 4.55 -10.94
CA LYS A 53 -2.70 5.15 -11.57
C LYS A 53 -1.87 4.13 -12.39
N GLY A 54 -2.22 2.85 -12.37
CA GLY A 54 -1.46 1.77 -13.03
C GLY A 54 -0.10 1.50 -12.39
N LEU A 55 0.04 1.81 -11.10
CA LEU A 55 1.27 1.58 -10.33
C LEU A 55 1.21 0.29 -9.51
N LEU A 56 0.02 -0.27 -9.35
CA LEU A 56 -0.22 -1.58 -8.76
C LEU A 56 -1.27 -2.32 -9.60
N ASP A 57 -1.14 -3.64 -9.66
CA ASP A 57 -2.17 -4.51 -10.21
C ASP A 57 -2.97 -5.13 -9.06
N LYS A 58 -4.29 -5.28 -9.23
CA LYS A 58 -5.09 -6.07 -8.29
C LYS A 58 -4.76 -7.54 -8.53
N GLY A 59 -4.30 -8.24 -7.48
CA GLY A 59 -4.12 -9.69 -7.54
C GLY A 59 -5.41 -10.38 -7.96
N GLU A 60 -5.31 -11.36 -8.85
CA GLU A 60 -6.45 -12.21 -9.20
C GLU A 60 -6.81 -13.12 -8.01
N LYS A 61 -8.10 -13.38 -7.87
CA LYS A 61 -8.64 -14.28 -6.82
C LYS A 61 -8.25 -15.73 -7.04
#